data_AF-A0A6J8D2A1-F1
#
_entry.id   AF-A0A6J8D2A1-F1
#
_cell.length_a   1.000
_cell.length_b   1.000
_cell.length_c   1.000
_cell.angle_alpha   90.00
_cell.angle_beta   90.00
_cell.angle_gamma   90.00
#
_symmetry.space_group_name_H-M   'P 1'
#
loop_
_entity.id
_entity.type
_entity.pdbx_description
1 polymer ?
#
loop_
_entity_poly.entity_id
_entity_poly.type
_entity_poly.pdbx_seq_one_letter_code
_entity_poly.pdbx_strand_id
1 'polypeptide(L)'
;MCENSLCIVTTVNSEIAEKEHKTDNRLFTAVNTDFHILSFQAGARALGIVSKMVTGPMWRFMEENGHVNASTLMKGEEFIFGEETVQKDKVFDKLVSPSPQLDNLTQQILELLFSSFKVVCSRQLKDHIEGGKYATGWSPELLEESATVPRTNVGPERIFSQFDSLIRVMPRANTNAMEGITMWTQNHTANWLGSLDEAHREQVLRQAREDSREQHQRYIERLADIRQQRQEALAMKREKKEAKEQRDRAKKEELTQKLQEVGGLWKTPSEIDRQLLSLQIGQ
;
A
#
# COMPACT_ATOMS: atom_id res chain seq x y z
N MET A 1 -25.72 -13.11 -38.09
CA MET A 1 -25.48 -14.45 -37.53
C MET A 1 -24.28 -14.31 -36.61
N CYS A 2 -24.54 -13.81 -35.40
CA CYS A 2 -23.53 -13.40 -34.42
C CYS A 2 -23.87 -14.11 -33.12
N GLU A 3 -23.32 -15.30 -32.92
CA GLU A 3 -23.32 -16.04 -31.68
C GLU A 3 -22.16 -17.06 -31.82
N ASN A 4 -21.42 -17.31 -30.73
CA ASN A 4 -20.44 -18.42 -30.56
C ASN A 4 -18.93 -18.17 -30.71
N SER A 5 -18.36 -17.06 -30.24
CA SER A 5 -16.89 -16.95 -30.17
C SER A 5 -16.30 -16.49 -28.83
N LEU A 6 -17.10 -15.94 -27.91
CA LEU A 6 -16.65 -15.69 -26.53
C LEU A 6 -16.63 -16.97 -25.68
N CYS A 7 -17.27 -18.06 -26.14
CA CYS A 7 -17.31 -19.33 -25.44
C CYS A 7 -15.92 -19.95 -25.25
N ILE A 8 -14.94 -19.81 -26.14
CA ILE A 8 -13.80 -20.76 -26.08
C ILE A 8 -12.82 -20.48 -24.92
N VAL A 9 -12.70 -19.26 -24.38
CA VAL A 9 -11.81 -18.99 -23.23
C VAL A 9 -12.51 -19.15 -21.89
N THR A 10 -13.81 -18.86 -21.83
CA THR A 10 -14.65 -19.13 -20.66
C THR A 10 -14.97 -20.62 -20.53
N THR A 11 -15.26 -21.31 -21.64
CA THR A 11 -15.58 -22.74 -21.68
C THR A 11 -14.36 -23.61 -21.43
N VAL A 12 -13.17 -23.25 -21.94
CA VAL A 12 -11.95 -24.04 -21.65
C VAL A 12 -11.54 -23.92 -20.19
N ASN A 13 -11.69 -22.75 -19.55
CA ASN A 13 -11.38 -22.62 -18.12
C ASN A 13 -12.49 -23.19 -17.21
N SER A 14 -13.77 -23.15 -17.61
CA SER A 14 -14.87 -23.79 -16.86
C SER A 14 -14.84 -25.32 -17.01
N GLU A 15 -14.56 -25.86 -18.19
CA GLU A 15 -14.49 -27.31 -18.44
C GLU A 15 -13.24 -27.95 -17.81
N ILE A 16 -12.11 -27.23 -17.75
CA ILE A 16 -10.91 -27.70 -17.04
C ILE A 16 -11.15 -27.66 -15.52
N ALA A 17 -11.84 -26.63 -15.02
CA ALA A 17 -12.14 -26.53 -13.59
C ALA A 17 -13.23 -27.51 -13.10
N GLU A 18 -14.25 -27.80 -13.93
CA GLU A 18 -15.26 -28.82 -13.64
C GLU A 18 -14.71 -30.25 -13.66
N LYS A 19 -13.64 -30.51 -14.42
CA LYS A 19 -13.04 -31.85 -14.52
C LYS A 19 -12.13 -32.23 -13.34
N GLU A 20 -11.57 -31.27 -12.59
CA GLU A 20 -10.63 -31.57 -11.50
C GLU A 20 -11.11 -31.21 -10.09
N HIS A 21 -12.13 -30.37 -9.93
CA HIS A 21 -12.66 -30.01 -8.61
C HIS A 21 -14.11 -30.45 -8.43
N LYS A 22 -14.30 -31.47 -7.60
CA LYS A 22 -15.60 -31.86 -7.04
C LYS A 22 -16.38 -30.61 -6.63
N THR A 23 -17.61 -30.57 -7.10
CA THR A 23 -18.66 -29.54 -7.04
C THR A 23 -19.08 -29.02 -5.64
N ASP A 24 -18.24 -29.17 -4.61
CA ASP A 24 -18.52 -28.70 -3.24
C ASP A 24 -17.79 -27.40 -2.86
N ASN A 25 -16.96 -26.85 -3.75
CA ASN A 25 -16.26 -25.60 -3.47
C ASN A 25 -17.19 -24.38 -3.64
N ARG A 26 -17.83 -23.99 -2.54
CA ARG A 26 -18.73 -22.81 -2.48
C ARG A 26 -18.08 -21.52 -2.96
N LEU A 27 -16.77 -21.36 -2.78
CA LEU A 27 -16.04 -20.20 -3.29
C LEU A 27 -16.00 -20.21 -4.82
N PHE A 28 -15.76 -21.38 -5.42
CA PHE A 28 -15.71 -21.53 -6.88
C PHE A 28 -17.08 -21.26 -7.51
N THR A 29 -18.16 -21.75 -6.89
CA THR A 29 -19.53 -21.46 -7.33
C THR A 29 -19.88 -19.97 -7.24
N ALA A 30 -19.48 -19.30 -6.16
CA ALA A 30 -19.68 -17.87 -5.98
C ALA A 30 -18.91 -17.06 -7.06
N VAL A 31 -17.63 -17.37 -7.25
CA VAL A 31 -16.78 -16.74 -8.27
C VAL A 31 -17.34 -16.97 -9.68
N ASN A 32 -17.82 -18.17 -10.01
CA ASN A 32 -18.44 -18.45 -11.30
C ASN A 32 -19.74 -17.66 -11.50
N THR A 33 -20.52 -17.47 -10.45
CA THR A 33 -21.73 -16.64 -10.49
C THR A 33 -21.37 -15.17 -10.75
N ASP A 34 -20.31 -14.67 -10.11
CA ASP A 34 -19.81 -13.31 -10.30
C ASP A 34 -19.27 -13.09 -11.72
N PHE A 35 -18.72 -14.12 -12.37
CA PHE A 35 -18.28 -14.04 -13.77
C PHE A 35 -19.41 -13.78 -14.77
N HIS A 36 -20.68 -13.96 -14.40
CA HIS A 36 -21.82 -13.62 -15.25
C HIS A 36 -22.28 -12.16 -15.10
N ILE A 37 -21.75 -11.42 -14.13
CA ILE A 37 -22.10 -10.02 -13.91
C ILE A 37 -21.24 -9.13 -14.81
N LEU A 38 -21.88 -8.32 -15.65
CA LEU A 38 -21.21 -7.46 -16.63
C LEU A 38 -20.18 -6.51 -15.99
N SER A 39 -20.45 -5.99 -14.79
CA SER A 39 -19.50 -5.13 -14.06
C SER A 39 -18.20 -5.84 -13.69
N PHE A 40 -18.26 -7.13 -13.31
CA PHE A 40 -17.06 -7.91 -13.01
C PHE A 40 -16.29 -8.27 -14.27
N GLN A 41 -16.99 -8.59 -15.37
CA GLN A 41 -16.35 -8.81 -16.67
C GLN A 41 -15.66 -7.53 -17.19
N ALA A 42 -16.32 -6.39 -17.08
CA ALA A 42 -15.76 -5.10 -17.45
C ALA A 42 -14.55 -4.72 -16.58
N GLY A 43 -14.60 -5.04 -15.29
CA GLY A 43 -13.49 -4.85 -14.36
C GLY A 43 -12.30 -5.76 -14.66
N ALA A 44 -12.54 -7.04 -14.93
CA ALA A 44 -11.50 -7.98 -15.35
C ALA A 44 -10.83 -7.54 -16.66
N ARG A 45 -11.63 -7.05 -17.63
CA ARG A 45 -11.12 -6.47 -18.88
C ARG A 45 -10.28 -5.22 -18.62
N ALA A 46 -10.76 -4.29 -17.78
CA ALA A 46 -10.01 -3.08 -17.42
C ALA A 46 -8.66 -3.42 -16.75
N LEU A 47 -8.64 -4.37 -15.81
CA LEU A 47 -7.41 -4.84 -15.17
C LEU A 47 -6.47 -5.53 -16.16
N GLY A 48 -7.01 -6.32 -17.10
CA GLY A 48 -6.23 -6.92 -18.18
C GLY A 48 -5.57 -5.86 -19.07
N ILE A 49 -6.30 -4.81 -19.43
CA ILE A 49 -5.78 -3.66 -20.20
C ILE A 49 -4.65 -2.97 -19.42
N VAL A 50 -4.88 -2.63 -18.15
CA VAL A 50 -3.85 -2.01 -17.29
C VAL A 50 -2.62 -2.90 -17.18
N SER A 51 -2.81 -4.21 -17.03
CA SER A 51 -1.71 -5.18 -16.95
C SER A 51 -0.86 -5.19 -18.23
N LYS A 52 -1.52 -5.24 -19.40
CA LYS A 52 -0.84 -5.32 -20.70
C LYS A 52 -0.22 -4.01 -21.16
N MET A 53 -0.86 -2.87 -20.88
CA MET A 53 -0.47 -1.57 -21.41
C MET A 53 0.30 -0.68 -20.44
N VAL A 54 0.19 -0.92 -19.13
CA VAL A 54 0.80 -0.05 -18.12
C VAL A 54 1.81 -0.84 -17.28
N THR A 55 1.35 -1.79 -16.46
CA THR A 55 2.24 -2.40 -15.48
C THR A 55 3.22 -3.39 -16.11
N GLY A 56 2.81 -4.17 -17.11
CA GLY A 56 3.67 -5.10 -17.83
C GLY A 56 4.85 -4.40 -18.52
N PRO A 57 4.60 -3.38 -19.36
CA PRO A 57 5.65 -2.54 -19.94
C PRO A 57 6.56 -1.92 -18.88
N MET A 58 5.99 -1.38 -17.79
CA MET A 58 6.74 -0.80 -16.68
C MET A 58 7.69 -1.81 -16.02
N TRP A 59 7.23 -3.03 -15.76
CA TRP A 59 8.09 -4.07 -15.18
C TRP A 59 9.21 -4.51 -16.12
N ARG A 60 8.91 -4.73 -17.41
CA ARG A 60 9.93 -5.10 -18.40
C ARG A 60 11.00 -4.01 -18.53
N PHE A 61 10.58 -2.76 -18.56
CA PHE A 61 11.47 -1.61 -18.56
C PHE A 61 12.36 -1.56 -17.31
N MET A 62 11.81 -1.88 -16.14
CA MET A 62 12.59 -1.95 -14.90
C MET A 62 13.55 -3.15 -14.83
N GLU A 63 13.23 -4.25 -15.52
CA GLU A 63 14.03 -5.49 -15.55
C GLU A 63 15.13 -5.47 -16.61
N GLU A 64 14.99 -4.66 -17.67
CA GLU A 64 16.06 -4.44 -18.63
C GLU A 64 17.24 -3.74 -17.95
N ASN A 65 18.36 -4.45 -17.80
CA ASN A 65 19.60 -4.01 -17.13
C ASN A 65 20.31 -2.80 -17.79
N GLY A 66 19.65 -2.07 -18.68
CA GLY A 66 20.16 -0.85 -19.29
C GLY A 66 19.82 0.35 -18.40
N HIS A 67 20.81 1.15 -18.03
CA HIS A 67 20.56 2.45 -17.44
C HIS A 67 19.57 3.23 -18.33
N VAL A 68 18.46 3.70 -17.75
CA VAL A 68 17.57 4.66 -18.40
C VAL A 68 18.39 5.90 -18.71
N ASN A 69 18.81 6.01 -19.97
CA ASN A 69 19.63 7.11 -20.41
C ASN A 69 18.72 8.35 -20.53
N ALA A 70 18.59 9.12 -19.47
CA ALA A 70 17.72 10.31 -19.44
C ALA A 70 18.10 11.37 -20.51
N SER A 71 19.27 11.25 -21.16
CA SER A 71 19.70 12.19 -22.19
C SER A 71 18.91 12.09 -23.50
N THR A 72 18.27 10.96 -23.82
CA THR A 72 17.33 10.80 -24.94
C THR A 72 15.92 11.28 -24.57
N LEU A 73 15.51 11.07 -23.32
CA LEU A 73 14.24 11.58 -22.78
C LEU A 73 14.18 13.12 -22.78
N MET A 74 15.29 13.77 -22.42
CA MET A 74 15.45 15.23 -22.43
C MET A 74 15.36 15.85 -23.83
N LYS A 75 15.55 15.06 -24.89
CA LYS A 75 15.43 15.50 -26.30
C LYS A 75 14.03 15.28 -26.87
N GLY A 76 13.15 14.60 -26.13
CA GLY A 76 11.80 14.26 -26.60
C GLY A 76 11.76 13.18 -27.68
N GLU A 77 12.83 12.39 -27.81
CA GLU A 77 13.01 11.40 -28.88
C GLU A 77 12.53 9.98 -28.47
N GLU A 78 12.28 9.73 -27.18
CA GLU A 78 11.79 8.44 -26.66
C GLU A 78 10.47 8.59 -25.88
N PHE A 79 9.51 7.70 -26.17
CA PHE A 79 8.32 7.50 -25.35
C PHE A 79 8.65 6.50 -24.23
N ILE A 80 8.37 6.86 -22.96
CA ILE A 80 8.82 6.11 -21.75
C ILE A 80 8.47 4.61 -21.76
N PHE A 81 7.43 4.21 -22.50
CA PHE A 81 7.05 2.79 -22.69
C PHE A 81 6.76 2.51 -24.17
N GLY A 82 7.69 2.84 -25.09
CA GLY A 82 7.53 2.67 -26.54
C GLY A 82 6.74 1.43 -26.95
N GLU A 83 6.03 1.48 -28.10
CA GLU A 83 5.10 0.41 -28.54
C GLU A 83 5.72 -1.00 -28.49
N GLU A 84 7.04 -1.10 -28.62
CA GLU A 84 7.83 -2.33 -28.53
C GLU A 84 7.73 -3.06 -27.18
N THR A 85 7.40 -2.36 -26.09
CA THR A 85 7.29 -2.94 -24.74
C THR A 85 5.95 -3.61 -24.48
N VAL A 86 4.94 -3.38 -25.34
CA VAL A 86 3.60 -3.96 -25.23
C VAL A 86 3.56 -5.30 -25.97
N GLN A 87 3.41 -6.40 -25.22
CA GLN A 87 3.20 -7.72 -25.80
C GLN A 87 1.79 -7.84 -26.39
N LYS A 88 1.69 -7.71 -27.71
CA LYS A 88 0.47 -7.90 -28.51
C LYS A 88 0.25 -9.40 -28.77
N ASP A 89 -0.29 -10.10 -27.78
CA ASP A 89 -0.66 -11.52 -27.86
C ASP A 89 -2.18 -11.68 -28.10
N LYS A 90 -2.64 -12.94 -28.27
CA LYS A 90 -4.06 -13.27 -28.44
C LYS A 90 -4.95 -12.76 -27.29
N VAL A 91 -4.38 -12.49 -26.12
CA VAL A 91 -5.09 -11.93 -24.96
C VAL A 91 -5.24 -10.43 -25.13
N PHE A 92 -4.19 -9.73 -25.53
CA PHE A 92 -4.23 -8.30 -25.88
C PHE A 92 -5.31 -8.01 -26.94
N ASP A 93 -5.31 -8.76 -28.04
CA ASP A 93 -6.27 -8.56 -29.14
C ASP A 93 -7.73 -8.68 -28.67
N LYS A 94 -7.99 -9.61 -27.74
CA LYS A 94 -9.32 -9.80 -27.13
C LYS A 94 -9.70 -8.73 -26.12
N LEU A 95 -8.71 -8.16 -25.42
CA LEU A 95 -8.96 -7.08 -24.46
C LEU A 95 -9.33 -5.78 -25.18
N VAL A 96 -8.69 -5.50 -26.32
CA VAL A 96 -8.90 -4.27 -27.10
C VAL A 96 -10.00 -4.40 -28.17
N SER A 97 -10.47 -5.62 -28.47
CA SER A 97 -11.55 -5.82 -29.43
C SER A 97 -12.85 -5.13 -28.98
N PRO A 98 -13.60 -4.46 -29.89
CA PRO A 98 -14.84 -3.77 -29.55
C PRO A 98 -15.87 -4.73 -28.94
N SER A 99 -16.52 -4.32 -27.86
CA SER A 99 -17.55 -5.08 -27.17
C SER A 99 -18.65 -4.13 -26.67
N PRO A 100 -19.73 -3.92 -27.45
CA PRO A 100 -20.77 -2.93 -27.16
C PRO A 100 -21.37 -3.02 -25.74
N GLN A 101 -21.41 -4.23 -25.17
CA GLN A 101 -21.96 -4.49 -23.83
C GLN A 101 -21.00 -4.11 -22.69
N LEU A 102 -19.70 -4.08 -22.95
CA LEU A 102 -18.66 -3.89 -21.92
C LEU A 102 -17.90 -2.59 -22.07
N ASP A 103 -17.81 -2.01 -23.28
CA ASP A 103 -16.95 -0.87 -23.57
C ASP A 103 -17.19 0.33 -22.64
N ASN A 104 -18.46 0.74 -22.45
CA ASN A 104 -18.82 1.84 -21.56
C ASN A 104 -18.44 1.58 -20.09
N LEU A 105 -18.67 0.35 -19.61
CA LEU A 105 -18.34 -0.02 -18.23
C LEU A 105 -16.84 -0.13 -18.03
N THR A 106 -16.13 -0.72 -18.99
CA THR A 106 -14.67 -0.84 -18.98
C THR A 106 -14.02 0.54 -19.00
N GLN A 107 -14.53 1.48 -19.80
CA GLN A 107 -14.04 2.87 -19.81
C GLN A 107 -14.20 3.54 -18.44
N GLN A 108 -15.39 3.48 -17.84
CA GLN A 108 -15.65 4.08 -16.52
C GLN A 108 -14.72 3.49 -15.44
N ILE A 109 -14.50 2.18 -15.47
CA ILE A 109 -13.60 1.50 -14.53
C ILE A 109 -12.15 1.94 -14.76
N LEU A 110 -11.70 2.05 -16.01
CA LEU A 110 -10.36 2.54 -16.33
C LEU A 110 -10.15 3.97 -15.83
N GLU A 111 -11.12 4.87 -16.05
CA GLU A 111 -11.07 6.25 -15.56
C GLU A 111 -10.98 6.31 -14.02
N LEU A 112 -11.74 5.46 -13.32
CA LEU A 112 -11.68 5.35 -11.86
C LEU A 112 -10.32 4.81 -11.39
N LEU A 113 -9.81 3.77 -12.04
CA LEU A 113 -8.50 3.17 -11.73
C LEU A 113 -7.38 4.19 -11.94
N PHE A 114 -7.35 4.90 -13.07
CA PHE A 114 -6.33 5.91 -13.34
C PHE A 114 -6.46 7.14 -12.43
N SER A 115 -7.68 7.53 -12.06
CA SER A 115 -7.88 8.60 -11.07
C SER A 115 -7.30 8.19 -9.71
N SER A 116 -7.57 6.96 -9.27
CA SER A 116 -7.03 6.41 -8.02
C SER A 116 -5.51 6.28 -8.07
N PHE A 117 -5.00 5.78 -9.18
CA PHE A 117 -3.57 5.64 -9.45
C PHE A 117 -2.86 6.98 -9.36
N LYS A 118 -3.39 8.03 -10.00
CA LYS A 118 -2.89 9.40 -9.90
C LYS A 118 -2.81 9.87 -8.45
N VAL A 119 -3.87 9.71 -7.66
CA VAL A 119 -3.87 10.14 -6.25
C VAL A 119 -2.79 9.40 -5.45
N VAL A 120 -2.66 8.09 -5.65
CA VAL A 120 -1.65 7.28 -4.94
C VAL A 120 -0.24 7.69 -5.36
N CYS A 121 0.03 7.78 -6.67
CA CYS A 121 1.34 8.18 -7.20
C CYS A 121 1.71 9.60 -6.76
N SER A 122 0.79 10.57 -6.83
CA SER A 122 1.06 11.93 -6.36
C SER A 122 1.39 11.98 -4.87
N ARG A 123 0.76 11.12 -4.06
CA ARG A 123 1.05 11.04 -2.62
C ARG A 123 2.38 10.35 -2.33
N GLN A 124 2.66 9.23 -3.00
CA GLN A 124 3.86 8.42 -2.76
C GLN A 124 5.12 9.07 -3.35
N LEU A 125 4.98 9.72 -4.51
CA LEU A 125 6.07 10.38 -5.22
C LEU A 125 6.06 11.90 -4.97
N LYS A 126 5.37 12.38 -3.92
CA LYS A 126 5.23 13.81 -3.61
C LYS A 126 6.57 14.56 -3.59
N ASP A 127 7.63 13.88 -3.18
CA ASP A 127 8.97 14.47 -3.06
C ASP A 127 9.73 14.43 -4.39
N HIS A 128 9.27 13.66 -5.38
CA HIS A 128 9.91 13.46 -6.67
C HIS A 128 9.14 14.07 -7.86
N ILE A 129 7.88 14.48 -7.67
CA ILE A 129 7.06 15.19 -8.67
C ILE A 129 7.21 16.71 -8.52
N GLU A 130 6.71 17.50 -9.47
CA GLU A 130 6.78 18.97 -9.46
C GLU A 130 6.43 19.59 -8.10
N GLY A 131 7.33 20.44 -7.58
CA GLY A 131 7.21 21.04 -6.24
C GLY A 131 7.74 20.17 -5.08
N GLY A 132 8.14 18.93 -5.36
CA GLY A 132 8.77 18.02 -4.41
C GLY A 132 10.24 18.35 -4.14
N LYS A 133 10.74 17.92 -2.98
CA LYS A 133 12.12 18.18 -2.51
C LYS A 133 13.20 17.74 -3.50
N TYR A 134 12.95 16.69 -4.26
CA TYR A 134 13.87 16.04 -5.19
C TYR A 134 13.45 16.21 -6.66
N ALA A 135 12.48 17.09 -6.95
CA ALA A 135 11.92 17.27 -8.29
C ALA A 135 12.89 17.94 -9.27
N THR A 136 13.71 18.88 -8.78
CA THR A 136 14.62 19.71 -9.58
C THR A 136 16.03 19.12 -9.72
N GLY A 137 16.19 17.83 -9.42
CA GLY A 137 17.48 17.15 -9.44
C GLY A 137 18.13 17.03 -8.05
N TRP A 138 19.22 16.26 -8.01
CA TRP A 138 19.92 15.91 -6.77
C TRP A 138 21.03 16.94 -6.51
N SER A 139 21.14 17.44 -5.28
CA SER A 139 22.31 18.25 -4.91
C SER A 139 23.57 17.38 -4.88
N PRO A 140 24.77 17.96 -5.08
CA PRO A 140 26.03 17.23 -4.97
C PRO A 140 26.20 16.51 -3.62
N GLU A 141 25.73 17.13 -2.53
CA GLU A 141 25.77 16.52 -1.19
C GLU A 141 24.87 15.29 -1.09
N LEU A 142 23.66 15.34 -1.68
CA LEU A 142 22.72 14.22 -1.65
C LEU A 142 23.21 13.03 -2.48
N LEU A 143 23.94 13.30 -3.57
CA LEU A 143 24.61 12.28 -4.37
C LEU A 143 25.74 11.60 -3.57
N GLU A 144 26.51 12.36 -2.80
CA GLU A 144 27.57 11.82 -1.95
C GLU A 144 27.00 10.97 -0.81
N GLU A 145 25.97 11.46 -0.11
CA GLU A 145 25.29 10.70 0.95
C GLU A 145 24.68 9.40 0.42
N SER A 146 23.99 9.46 -0.71
CA SER A 146 23.33 8.29 -1.30
C SER A 146 24.27 7.30 -1.98
N ALA A 147 25.49 7.71 -2.35
CA ALA A 147 26.49 6.81 -2.95
C ALA A 147 26.86 5.64 -2.02
N THR A 148 26.75 5.85 -0.70
CA THR A 148 27.07 4.84 0.31
C THR A 148 25.91 3.88 0.60
N VAL A 149 24.70 4.22 0.17
CA VAL A 149 23.50 3.43 0.47
C VAL A 149 23.33 2.33 -0.58
N PRO A 150 23.18 1.05 -0.18
CA PRO A 150 22.89 -0.02 -1.12
C PRO A 150 21.62 0.27 -1.93
N ARG A 151 21.69 0.11 -3.25
CA ARG A 151 20.56 0.38 -4.17
C ARG A 151 19.38 -0.56 -3.99
N THR A 152 19.59 -1.68 -3.30
CA THR A 152 18.58 -2.71 -3.06
C THR A 152 18.27 -2.84 -1.58
N ASN A 153 17.00 -3.01 -1.25
CA ASN A 153 16.51 -3.25 0.12
C ASN A 153 16.78 -4.68 0.64
N VAL A 154 17.47 -5.54 -0.14
CA VAL A 154 17.78 -6.94 0.23
C VAL A 154 18.52 -7.06 1.56
N GLY A 155 19.42 -6.13 1.88
CA GLY A 155 20.15 -6.10 3.15
C GLY A 155 19.20 -5.93 4.34
N PRO A 156 18.43 -4.83 4.39
CA PRO A 156 17.37 -4.66 5.38
C PRO A 156 16.38 -5.83 5.45
N GLU A 157 15.89 -6.34 4.32
CA GLU A 157 14.95 -7.48 4.30
C GLU A 157 15.53 -8.73 4.96
N ARG A 158 16.79 -9.05 4.67
CA ARG A 158 17.50 -10.18 5.29
C ARG A 158 17.62 -9.99 6.81
N ILE A 159 17.94 -8.78 7.26
CA ILE A 159 18.03 -8.44 8.69
C ILE A 159 16.67 -8.64 9.37
N PHE A 160 15.59 -8.14 8.77
CA PHE A 160 14.24 -8.32 9.32
C PHE A 160 13.82 -9.79 9.33
N SER A 161 14.11 -10.54 8.27
CA SER A 161 13.82 -11.97 8.21
C SER A 161 14.54 -12.74 9.33
N GLN A 162 15.82 -12.44 9.57
CA GLN A 162 16.57 -13.03 10.69
C GLN A 162 15.97 -12.64 12.03
N PHE A 163 15.66 -11.37 12.23
CA PHE A 163 15.07 -10.88 13.48
C PHE A 163 13.70 -11.53 13.77
N ASP A 164 12.84 -11.64 12.76
CA ASP A 164 11.55 -12.34 12.85
C ASP A 164 11.72 -13.81 13.22
N SER A 165 12.73 -14.47 12.65
CA SER A 165 13.09 -15.84 13.03
C SER A 165 13.54 -15.92 14.50
N LEU A 166 14.37 -14.98 14.96
CA LEU A 166 14.84 -14.94 16.35
C LEU A 166 13.69 -14.73 17.34
N ILE A 167 12.69 -13.90 17.01
CA ILE A 167 11.48 -13.73 17.83
C ILE A 167 10.74 -15.05 18.00
N ARG A 168 10.62 -15.84 16.93
CA ARG A 168 9.91 -17.13 16.96
C ARG A 168 10.67 -18.20 17.74
N VAL A 169 11.98 -18.29 17.55
CA VAL A 169 12.82 -19.32 18.17
C VAL A 169 13.13 -18.99 19.64
N MET A 170 13.30 -17.71 19.97
CA MET A 170 13.67 -17.25 21.31
C MET A 170 12.71 -16.17 21.82
N PRO A 171 11.42 -16.49 22.05
CA PRO A 171 10.40 -15.50 22.43
C PRO A 171 10.64 -14.85 23.80
N ARG A 172 11.51 -15.46 24.63
CA ARG A 172 11.90 -14.93 25.94
C ARG A 172 13.17 -14.06 25.90
N ALA A 173 13.89 -14.02 24.77
CA ALA A 173 15.05 -13.16 24.64
C ALA A 173 14.60 -11.70 24.54
N ASN A 174 15.39 -10.79 25.12
CA ASN A 174 15.13 -9.36 24.97
C ASN A 174 15.59 -8.87 23.59
N THR A 175 15.07 -7.71 23.17
CA THR A 175 15.38 -7.13 21.87
C THR A 175 16.87 -6.85 21.70
N ASN A 176 17.57 -6.39 22.76
CA ASN A 176 19.02 -6.13 22.71
C ASN A 176 19.83 -7.40 22.42
N ALA A 177 19.44 -8.55 23.00
CA ALA A 177 20.11 -9.82 22.75
C ALA A 177 19.87 -10.29 21.31
N MET A 178 18.65 -10.15 20.79
CA MET A 178 18.35 -10.46 19.39
C MET A 178 19.12 -9.55 18.42
N GLU A 179 19.16 -8.25 18.69
CA GLU A 179 19.95 -7.27 17.93
C GLU A 179 21.45 -7.62 17.98
N GLY A 180 21.96 -7.97 19.15
CA GLY A 180 23.35 -8.42 19.33
C GLY A 180 23.69 -9.62 18.47
N ILE A 181 22.80 -10.63 18.40
CA ILE A 181 22.98 -11.82 17.54
C ILE A 181 22.97 -11.44 16.06
N THR A 182 22.03 -10.58 15.66
CA THR A 182 21.93 -10.09 14.28
C THR A 182 23.21 -9.32 13.90
N MET A 183 23.65 -8.37 14.71
CA MET A 183 24.88 -7.61 14.48
C MET A 183 26.11 -8.52 14.43
N TRP A 184 26.22 -9.46 15.37
CA TRP A 184 27.31 -10.44 15.40
C TRP A 184 27.42 -11.22 14.09
N THR A 185 26.28 -11.61 13.53
CA THR A 185 26.19 -12.37 12.29
C THR A 185 26.49 -11.49 11.07
N GLN A 186 25.87 -10.31 10.97
CA GLN A 186 26.00 -9.44 9.81
C GLN A 186 27.37 -8.76 9.71
N ASN A 187 27.97 -8.41 10.85
CA ASN A 187 29.28 -7.77 10.88
C ASN A 187 30.44 -8.78 10.82
N HIS A 188 30.13 -10.09 10.68
CA HIS A 188 31.12 -11.16 10.71
C HIS A 188 32.03 -11.10 11.95
N THR A 189 31.47 -10.72 13.10
CA THR A 189 32.23 -10.42 14.33
C THR A 189 33.07 -11.62 14.79
N ALA A 190 32.57 -12.86 14.59
CA ALA A 190 33.34 -14.07 14.89
C ALA A 190 34.62 -14.19 14.04
N ASN A 191 34.54 -13.90 12.74
CA ASN A 191 35.69 -13.96 11.84
C ASN A 191 36.70 -12.88 12.20
N TRP A 192 36.22 -11.66 12.46
CA TRP A 192 37.06 -10.55 12.89
C TRP A 192 37.77 -10.85 14.22
N LEU A 193 37.06 -11.35 15.23
CA LEU A 193 37.68 -11.78 16.50
C LEU A 193 38.70 -12.91 16.30
N GLY A 194 38.45 -13.80 15.34
CA GLY A 194 39.40 -14.84 14.96
C GLY A 194 40.66 -14.33 14.28
N SER A 195 40.63 -13.14 13.67
CA SER A 195 41.80 -12.50 13.05
C SER A 195 42.67 -11.69 14.01
N LEU A 196 42.18 -11.40 15.23
CA LEU A 196 42.94 -10.69 16.25
C LEU A 196 43.92 -11.62 16.97
N ASP A 197 45.02 -11.05 17.45
CA ASP A 197 45.91 -11.70 18.40
C ASP A 197 45.24 -11.90 19.77
N GLU A 198 45.78 -12.86 20.54
CA GLU A 198 45.18 -13.29 21.80
C GLU A 198 45.03 -12.14 22.82
N ALA A 199 46.02 -11.25 22.89
CA ALA A 199 46.02 -10.16 23.85
C ALA A 199 44.94 -9.12 23.53
N HIS A 200 44.84 -8.67 22.27
CA HIS A 200 43.78 -7.75 21.87
C HIS A 200 42.39 -8.40 21.91
N ARG A 201 42.27 -9.68 21.54
CA ARG A 201 40.99 -10.40 21.63
C ARG A 201 40.45 -10.43 23.06
N GLU A 202 41.28 -10.78 24.03
CA GLU A 202 40.87 -10.80 25.45
C GLU A 202 40.56 -9.40 25.97
N GLN A 203 41.31 -8.38 25.54
CA GLN A 203 41.02 -6.99 25.88
C GLN A 203 39.63 -6.55 25.38
N VAL A 204 39.29 -6.82 24.12
CA VAL A 204 37.99 -6.48 23.53
C VAL A 204 36.85 -7.21 24.25
N LEU A 205 37.01 -8.51 24.53
CA LEU A 205 36.00 -9.28 25.25
C LEU A 205 35.81 -8.81 26.69
N ARG A 206 36.89 -8.38 27.36
CA ARG A 206 36.81 -7.79 28.70
C ARG A 206 36.04 -6.48 28.67
N GLN A 207 36.38 -5.58 27.75
CA GLN A 207 35.67 -4.30 27.59
C GLN A 207 34.17 -4.53 27.33
N ALA A 208 33.83 -5.45 26.43
CA ALA A 208 32.42 -5.77 26.13
C ALA A 208 31.65 -6.26 27.37
N ARG A 209 32.30 -7.01 28.27
CA ARG A 209 31.69 -7.46 29.53
C ARG A 209 31.51 -6.31 30.51
N GLU A 210 32.46 -5.38 30.58
CA GLU A 210 32.39 -4.19 31.43
C GLU A 210 31.26 -3.26 30.97
N ASP A 211 31.18 -3.00 29.67
CA ASP A 211 30.19 -2.11 29.06
C ASP A 211 28.75 -2.67 29.15
N SER A 212 28.60 -3.99 29.28
CA SER A 212 27.29 -4.65 29.33
C SER A 212 26.38 -4.10 30.43
N ARG A 213 26.94 -3.74 31.59
CA ARG A 213 26.17 -3.17 32.69
C ARG A 213 25.60 -1.80 32.34
N GLU A 214 26.43 -0.95 31.74
CA GLU A 214 26.03 0.38 31.32
C GLU A 214 24.97 0.31 30.21
N GLN A 215 25.18 -0.56 29.22
CA GLN A 215 24.22 -0.78 28.14
C GLN A 215 22.86 -1.26 28.66
N HIS A 216 22.86 -2.17 29.65
CA HIS A 216 21.63 -2.64 30.26
C HIS A 216 20.89 -1.53 31.02
N GLN A 217 21.63 -0.68 31.76
CA GLN A 217 21.06 0.46 32.47
C GLN A 217 20.40 1.46 31.50
N ARG A 218 21.12 1.85 30.43
CA ARG A 218 20.59 2.72 29.37
C ARG A 218 19.33 2.14 28.71
N TYR A 219 19.27 0.81 28.57
CA TYR A 219 18.09 0.13 28.03
C TYR A 219 16.89 0.24 28.97
N ILE A 220 17.08 0.05 30.28
CA ILE A 220 16.01 0.18 31.27
C ILE A 220 15.45 1.61 31.28
N GLU A 221 16.34 2.61 31.28
CA GLU A 221 15.95 4.03 31.23
C GLU A 221 15.14 4.34 29.96
N ARG A 222 15.63 3.88 28.81
CA ARG A 222 14.90 4.04 27.54
C ARG A 222 13.51 3.38 27.57
N LEU A 223 13.37 2.21 28.20
CA LEU A 223 12.06 1.56 28.35
C LEU A 223 11.10 2.38 29.22
N ALA A 224 11.61 3.02 30.28
CA ALA A 224 10.80 3.90 31.12
C ALA A 224 10.31 5.11 30.32
N ASP A 225 11.20 5.76 29.58
CA ASP A 225 10.87 6.91 28.73
C ASP A 225 9.83 6.56 27.66
N ILE A 226 10.04 5.45 26.94
CA ILE A 226 9.09 4.98 25.92
C ILE A 226 7.72 4.71 26.54
N ARG A 227 7.68 4.14 27.76
CA ARG A 227 6.42 3.87 28.46
C ARG A 227 5.71 5.17 28.83
N GLN A 228 6.44 6.16 29.32
CA GLN A 228 5.89 7.48 29.64
C GLN A 228 5.34 8.16 28.39
N GLN A 229 6.12 8.23 27.32
CA GLN A 229 5.68 8.84 26.05
C GLN A 229 4.41 8.17 25.49
N ARG A 230 4.31 6.83 25.60
CA ARG A 230 3.10 6.10 25.20
C ARG A 230 1.89 6.47 26.05
N GLN A 231 2.07 6.64 27.36
CA GLN A 231 0.98 7.05 28.25
C GLN A 231 0.51 8.48 27.92
N GLU A 232 1.43 9.41 27.73
CA GLU A 232 1.11 10.79 27.32
C GLU A 232 0.39 10.84 25.97
N ALA A 233 0.88 10.09 24.98
CA ALA A 233 0.24 9.99 23.67
C ALA A 233 -1.18 9.41 23.74
N LEU A 234 -1.42 8.45 24.63
CA LEU A 234 -2.75 7.89 24.87
C LEU A 234 -3.67 8.89 25.58
N ALA A 235 -3.17 9.64 26.55
CA ALA A 235 -3.91 10.69 27.24
C ALA A 235 -4.34 11.80 26.26
N MET A 236 -3.40 12.32 25.45
CA MET A 236 -3.70 13.30 24.41
C MET A 236 -4.72 12.79 23.38
N LYS A 237 -4.67 11.50 23.01
CA LYS A 237 -5.67 10.90 22.12
C LYS A 237 -7.06 10.85 22.77
N ARG A 238 -7.15 10.56 24.08
CA ARG A 238 -8.41 10.57 24.83
C ARG A 238 -9.00 11.97 24.90
N GLU A 239 -8.19 12.96 25.28
CA GLU A 239 -8.62 14.37 25.34
C GLU A 239 -9.13 14.88 23.99
N LYS A 240 -8.40 14.60 22.90
CA LYS A 240 -8.84 14.96 21.54
C LYS A 240 -10.17 14.30 21.17
N LYS A 241 -10.36 13.04 21.56
CA LYS A 241 -11.62 12.32 21.31
C LYS A 241 -12.76 12.93 22.12
N GLU A 242 -12.55 13.19 23.40
CA GLU A 242 -13.54 13.80 24.29
C GLU A 242 -13.91 15.21 23.83
N ALA A 243 -12.93 16.04 23.45
CA ALA A 243 -13.18 17.37 22.89
C ALA A 243 -13.96 17.32 21.57
N LYS A 244 -13.67 16.34 20.71
CA LYS A 244 -14.45 16.12 19.49
C LYS A 244 -15.88 15.71 19.81
N GLU A 245 -16.08 14.77 20.73
CA GLU A 245 -17.42 14.33 21.15
C GLU A 245 -18.22 15.48 21.80
N GLN A 246 -17.58 16.33 22.60
CA GLN A 246 -18.22 17.52 23.17
C GLN A 246 -18.65 18.51 22.08
N ARG A 247 -17.78 18.79 21.10
CA ARG A 247 -18.13 19.63 19.95
C ARG A 247 -19.28 19.04 19.12
N ASP A 248 -19.25 17.74 18.90
CA ASP A 248 -20.31 17.04 18.15
C ASP A 248 -21.64 17.07 18.92
N ARG A 249 -21.62 16.93 20.26
CA ARG A 249 -22.81 17.09 21.12
C ARG A 249 -23.36 18.51 21.06
N ALA A 250 -22.50 19.52 21.26
CA ALA A 250 -22.90 20.93 21.20
C ALA A 250 -23.53 21.28 19.85
N LYS A 251 -22.94 20.79 18.74
CA LYS A 251 -23.49 20.99 17.39
C LYS A 251 -24.84 20.30 17.21
N LYS A 252 -25.02 19.09 17.75
CA LYS A 252 -26.33 18.40 17.72
C LYS A 252 -27.38 19.14 18.53
N GLU A 253 -27.02 19.66 19.70
CA GLU A 253 -27.91 20.46 20.55
C GLU A 253 -28.34 21.75 19.83
N GLU A 254 -27.39 22.48 19.24
CA GLU A 254 -27.66 23.69 18.44
C GLU A 254 -28.61 23.39 17.27
N LEU A 255 -28.34 22.32 16.50
CA LEU A 255 -29.20 21.90 15.40
C LEU A 255 -30.60 21.49 15.87
N THR A 256 -30.69 20.84 17.04
CA THR A 256 -31.98 20.43 17.61
C THR A 256 -32.80 21.65 18.04
N GLN A 257 -32.17 22.66 18.63
CA GLN A 257 -32.83 23.92 18.97
C GLN A 257 -33.33 24.65 17.72
N LYS A 258 -32.48 24.80 16.70
CA LYS A 258 -32.88 25.39 15.41
C LYS A 258 -34.04 24.63 14.76
N LEU A 259 -34.02 23.30 14.84
CA LEU A 259 -35.13 22.50 14.32
C LEU A 259 -36.43 22.76 15.10
N GLN A 260 -36.34 22.96 16.42
CA GLN A 260 -37.49 23.28 17.26
C GLN A 260 -38.07 24.68 16.93
N GLU A 261 -37.23 25.65 16.58
CA GLU A 261 -37.67 26.98 16.10
C GLU A 261 -38.46 26.91 14.78
N VAL A 262 -38.14 25.96 13.89
CA VAL A 262 -38.80 25.78 12.58
C VAL A 262 -39.99 24.80 12.64
N GLY A 263 -40.50 24.50 13.84
CA GLY A 263 -41.69 23.66 14.04
C GLY A 263 -41.43 22.21 14.46
N GLY A 264 -40.17 21.86 14.73
CA GLY A 264 -39.78 20.57 15.32
C GLY A 264 -39.83 19.38 14.36
N LEU A 265 -39.63 18.17 14.90
CA LEU A 265 -39.75 16.91 14.16
C LEU A 265 -41.23 16.59 13.92
N TRP A 266 -41.64 16.47 12.65
CA TRP A 266 -42.97 15.98 12.28
C TRP A 266 -42.97 14.46 12.43
N LYS A 267 -43.70 13.95 13.43
CA LYS A 267 -43.64 12.53 13.81
C LYS A 267 -44.77 11.71 13.22
N THR A 268 -45.85 12.37 12.81
CA THR A 268 -47.05 11.70 12.28
C THR A 268 -47.34 12.16 10.85
N PRO A 269 -47.89 11.28 9.99
CA PRO A 269 -48.28 11.64 8.62
C PRO A 269 -49.21 12.86 8.57
N SER A 270 -50.12 12.97 9.54
CA SER A 270 -51.06 14.09 9.67
C SER A 270 -50.39 15.43 10.03
N GLU A 271 -49.28 15.43 10.77
CA GLU A 271 -48.49 16.63 11.05
C GLU A 271 -47.73 17.12 9.82
N ILE A 272 -47.23 16.18 9.00
CA ILE A 272 -46.51 16.47 7.75
C ILE A 272 -47.45 17.19 6.78
N ASP A 273 -48.65 16.65 6.55
CA ASP A 273 -49.63 17.24 5.63
C ASP A 273 -50.06 18.64 6.10
N ARG A 274 -50.26 18.82 7.41
CA ARG A 274 -50.67 20.11 8.00
C ARG A 274 -49.60 21.18 7.87
N GLN A 275 -48.32 20.83 8.05
CA GLN A 275 -47.20 21.75 7.92
C GLN A 275 -46.88 22.08 6.46
N LEU A 276 -46.95 21.10 5.55
CA LEU A 276 -46.81 21.32 4.10
C LEU A 276 -47.87 22.29 3.56
N LEU A 277 -49.12 22.15 4.01
CA LEU A 277 -50.19 23.10 3.68
C LEU A 277 -49.88 24.52 4.17
N SER A 278 -49.31 24.66 5.38
CA SER A 278 -48.97 25.97 5.94
C SER A 278 -47.82 26.67 5.19
N LEU A 279 -46.88 25.90 4.63
CA LEU A 279 -45.77 26.41 3.81
C LEU A 279 -46.22 26.80 2.40
N GLN A 280 -47.29 26.20 1.87
CA GLN A 280 -47.88 26.55 0.57
C GLN A 280 -48.73 27.82 0.60
N ILE A 281 -49.21 28.25 1.76
CA ILE A 281 -50.08 29.44 1.91
C ILE A 281 -49.24 30.72 2.18
N GLY A 282 -47.94 30.58 2.48
CA GLY A 282 -47.02 31.68 2.82
C GLY A 282 -46.08 32.16 1.70
N GLN A 283 -46.26 31.72 0.45
CA GLN A 283 -45.63 32.29 -0.76
C GLN A 283 -46.65 33.12 -1.53
#